data_AF-A0A1K1NSE3-F1
#
_entry.id   AF-A0A1K1NSE3-F1
#
_cell.length_a   1.000
_cell.length_b   1.000
_cell.length_c   1.000
_cell.angle_alpha   90.00
_cell.angle_beta   90.00
_cell.angle_gamma   90.00
#
_symmetry.space_group_name_H-M   'P 1'
#
loop_
_entity.id
_entity.type
_entity.pdbx_description
1 polymer ?
#
loop_
_entity_poly.entity_id
_entity_poly.type
_entity_poly.pdbx_seq_one_letter_code
_entity_poly.pdbx_strand_id
1 'polypeptide(L)'
;MNKEEILAKSRQENKNRDIAEIDHFKSAARFALIISMAFTVLWTMLSLIATQRVNYGIIAVEFCMSFSMWLYRAIKSKKASDILLATVSGLTFLIPAFIGICELFGFKT
;
A
#
# COMPACT_ATOMS: atom_id res chain seq x y z
N MET A 1 -36.91 -22.11 -6.89
CA MET A 1 -35.47 -21.95 -7.14
C MET A 1 -34.74 -22.52 -5.94
N ASN A 2 -33.95 -23.57 -6.13
CA ASN A 2 -33.29 -24.26 -5.01
C ASN A 2 -31.95 -23.58 -4.68
N LYS A 3 -31.48 -23.63 -3.42
CA LYS A 3 -30.25 -22.95 -2.98
C LYS A 3 -29.04 -23.32 -3.84
N GLU A 4 -28.96 -24.58 -4.27
CA GLU A 4 -27.86 -25.07 -5.10
C GLU A 4 -27.87 -24.51 -6.53
N GLU A 5 -29.05 -24.30 -7.15
CA GLU A 5 -29.14 -23.66 -8.47
C GLU A 5 -28.63 -22.22 -8.43
N ILE A 6 -28.95 -21.47 -7.35
CA ILE A 6 -28.50 -20.09 -7.17
C ILE A 6 -26.97 -20.04 -7.04
N LEU A 7 -26.39 -20.95 -6.24
CA LEU A 7 -24.95 -21.03 -6.03
C LEU A 7 -24.22 -21.46 -7.30
N ALA A 8 -24.77 -22.44 -8.05
CA ALA A 8 -24.20 -22.89 -9.32
C ALA A 8 -24.19 -21.75 -10.36
N LYS A 9 -25.30 -21.00 -10.48
CA LYS A 9 -25.42 -19.87 -11.39
C LYS A 9 -24.47 -18.73 -11.02
N SER A 10 -24.36 -18.41 -9.72
CA SER A 10 -23.42 -17.40 -9.20
C SER A 10 -21.95 -17.78 -9.45
N ARG A 11 -21.56 -19.05 -9.25
CA ARG A 11 -20.21 -19.53 -9.56
C ARG A 11 -19.90 -19.45 -11.04
N GLN A 12 -20.85 -19.81 -11.90
CA GLN A 12 -20.69 -19.72 -13.35
C GLN A 12 -20.53 -18.26 -13.83
N GLU A 13 -21.32 -17.34 -13.27
CA GLU A 13 -21.24 -15.90 -13.54
C GLU A 13 -19.90 -15.31 -13.09
N ASN A 14 -19.41 -15.70 -11.90
CA ASN A 14 -18.14 -15.22 -11.35
C ASN A 14 -16.90 -15.99 -11.82
N LYS A 15 -17.04 -16.88 -12.81
CA LYS A 15 -15.93 -17.72 -13.33
C LYS A 15 -15.22 -18.51 -12.21
N ASN A 16 -16.00 -19.07 -11.29
CA ASN A 16 -15.54 -19.77 -10.08
C ASN A 16 -14.67 -18.93 -9.13
N ARG A 17 -14.67 -17.60 -9.26
CA ARG A 17 -14.01 -16.73 -8.29
C ARG A 17 -14.90 -16.57 -7.07
N ASP A 18 -14.35 -16.86 -5.90
CA ASP A 18 -15.01 -16.53 -4.64
C ASP A 18 -14.85 -15.03 -4.38
N ILE A 19 -15.88 -14.27 -4.76
CA ILE A 19 -15.89 -12.81 -4.59
C ILE A 19 -15.87 -12.43 -3.11
N ALA A 20 -16.50 -13.23 -2.24
CA ALA A 20 -16.52 -12.97 -0.80
C ALA A 20 -15.10 -13.09 -0.24
N GLU A 21 -14.38 -14.15 -0.59
CA GLU A 21 -12.99 -14.33 -0.20
C GLU A 21 -12.09 -13.18 -0.68
N ILE A 22 -12.22 -12.77 -1.95
CA ILE A 22 -11.47 -11.65 -2.51
C ILE A 22 -11.73 -10.35 -1.74
N ASP A 23 -12.98 -10.08 -1.36
CA ASP A 23 -13.33 -8.86 -0.62
C ASP A 23 -12.87 -8.92 0.84
N HIS A 24 -12.89 -10.09 1.49
CA HIS A 24 -12.25 -10.30 2.78
C HIS A 24 -10.74 -10.00 2.72
N PHE A 25 -10.04 -10.49 1.70
CA PHE A 25 -8.62 -10.19 1.51
C PHE A 25 -8.36 -8.69 1.29
N LYS A 26 -9.18 -8.00 0.47
CA LYS A 26 -9.05 -6.54 0.30
C LYS A 26 -9.26 -5.79 1.61
N SER A 27 -10.24 -6.21 2.42
CA SER A 27 -10.51 -5.59 3.71
C SER A 27 -9.35 -5.80 4.69
N ALA A 28 -8.81 -7.03 4.76
CA ALA A 28 -7.65 -7.34 5.56
C ALA A 28 -6.41 -6.52 5.14
N ALA A 29 -6.16 -6.40 3.82
CA ALA A 29 -5.07 -5.59 3.29
C ALA A 29 -5.22 -4.09 3.65
N ARG A 30 -6.44 -3.54 3.58
CA ARG A 30 -6.71 -2.16 4.03
C ARG A 30 -6.46 -1.98 5.52
N PHE A 31 -6.91 -2.93 6.33
CA PHE A 31 -6.67 -2.90 7.77
C PHE A 31 -5.18 -2.95 8.09
N ALA A 32 -4.43 -3.84 7.43
CA ALA A 32 -2.99 -3.94 7.58
C ALA A 32 -2.27 -2.63 7.22
N LEU A 33 -2.67 -1.96 6.14
CA LEU A 33 -2.13 -0.64 5.78
C LEU A 33 -2.41 0.42 6.85
N ILE A 34 -3.61 0.46 7.41
CA ILE A 34 -3.96 1.42 8.47
C ILE A 34 -3.09 1.19 9.71
N ILE A 35 -2.92 -0.07 10.11
CA ILE A 35 -2.06 -0.44 11.24
C ILE A 35 -0.59 -0.10 10.96
N SER A 36 -0.09 -0.39 9.74
CA SER A 36 1.27 -0.04 9.31
C SER A 36 1.50 1.47 9.39
N MET A 37 0.58 2.26 8.85
CA MET A 37 0.67 3.71 8.85
C MET A 37 0.64 4.29 10.27
N ALA A 38 -0.21 3.76 11.15
CA ALA A 38 -0.24 4.15 12.57
C ALA A 38 1.08 3.81 13.28
N PHE A 39 1.63 2.63 13.03
CA PHE A 39 2.91 2.21 13.59
C PHE A 39 4.06 3.07 13.05
N THR A 40 4.08 3.37 11.76
CA THR A 40 5.06 4.26 11.11
C THR A 40 5.05 5.64 11.77
N VAL A 41 3.88 6.25 11.99
CA VAL A 41 3.77 7.54 12.70
C VAL A 41 4.31 7.45 14.13
N LEU A 42 3.90 6.43 14.88
CA LEU A 42 4.37 6.21 16.25
C LEU A 42 5.90 6.06 16.29
N TRP A 43 6.46 5.25 15.39
CA TRP A 43 7.89 4.99 15.32
C TRP A 43 8.67 6.25 14.94
N THR A 44 8.20 7.01 13.96
CA THR A 44 8.82 8.28 13.58
C THR A 44 8.83 9.27 14.75
N MET A 45 7.73 9.36 15.52
CA MET A 45 7.68 10.20 16.73
C MET A 45 8.68 9.74 17.79
N LEU A 46 8.74 8.43 18.07
CA LEU A 46 9.71 7.86 19.02
C LEU A 46 11.16 8.12 18.56
N SER A 47 11.45 7.95 17.27
CA SER A 47 12.76 8.26 16.69
C SER A 47 13.14 9.72 16.90
N LEU A 48 12.20 10.64 16.68
CA LEU A 48 12.44 12.07 16.86
C LEU A 48 12.73 12.40 18.32
N ILE A 49 12.00 11.83 19.26
CA ILE A 49 12.23 12.05 20.70
C ILE A 49 13.60 11.47 21.12
N ALA A 50 13.89 10.22 20.75
CA ALA A 50 15.06 9.50 21.21
C ALA A 50 16.37 9.95 20.55
N THR A 51 16.33 10.30 19.26
CA THR A 51 17.53 10.58 18.47
C THR A 51 17.61 12.01 17.95
N GLN A 52 16.56 12.82 18.16
CA GLN A 52 16.41 14.16 17.57
C GLN A 52 16.46 14.13 16.03
N ARG A 53 16.14 12.98 15.43
CA ARG A 53 16.13 12.76 13.98
C ARG A 53 14.89 12.00 13.53
N VAL A 54 14.36 12.42 12.39
CA VAL A 54 13.29 11.71 11.67
C VAL A 54 13.90 10.49 10.99
N ASN A 55 13.27 9.33 11.15
CA ASN A 55 13.69 8.12 10.43
C ASN A 55 13.05 8.10 9.03
N TYR A 56 13.77 8.63 8.03
CA TYR A 56 13.27 8.69 6.65
C TYR A 56 13.19 7.32 5.98
N GLY A 57 13.98 6.34 6.44
CA GLY A 57 13.93 4.97 5.95
C GLY A 57 12.56 4.30 6.17
N ILE A 58 12.00 4.42 7.37
CA ILE A 58 10.67 3.88 7.67
C ILE A 58 9.56 4.61 6.90
N ILE A 59 9.68 5.92 6.77
CA ILE A 59 8.77 6.71 5.94
C ILE A 59 8.84 6.22 4.48
N ALA A 60 10.03 6.00 3.94
CA ALA A 60 10.23 5.50 2.58
C ALA A 60 9.59 4.11 2.36
N VAL A 61 9.70 3.19 3.33
CA VAL A 61 9.08 1.87 3.25
C VAL A 61 7.55 1.98 3.16
N GLU A 62 6.93 2.82 3.99
CA GLU A 62 5.47 3.03 3.98
C GLU A 62 4.99 3.63 2.64
N PHE A 63 5.70 4.65 2.12
CA PHE A 63 5.39 5.22 0.82
C PHE A 63 5.64 4.24 -0.34
N CYS A 64 6.62 3.34 -0.23
CA CYS A 64 6.87 2.28 -1.21
C CYS A 64 5.68 1.32 -1.29
N MET A 65 5.12 0.90 -0.15
CA MET A 65 3.93 0.06 -0.13
C MET A 65 2.75 0.76 -0.82
N SER A 66 2.51 2.02 -0.50
CA SER A 66 1.46 2.83 -1.13
C SER A 66 1.65 2.97 -2.64
N PHE A 67 2.88 3.28 -3.08
CA PHE A 67 3.24 3.35 -4.49
C PHE A 67 3.01 2.02 -5.22
N SER A 68 3.42 0.90 -4.62
CA SER A 68 3.27 -0.43 -5.21
C SER A 68 1.80 -0.78 -5.50
N MET A 69 0.88 -0.37 -4.61
CA MET A 69 -0.56 -0.58 -4.79
C MET A 69 -1.10 0.22 -5.99
N TRP A 70 -0.73 1.50 -6.09
CA TRP A 70 -1.16 2.34 -7.22
C TRP A 70 -0.52 1.91 -8.52
N LEU A 71 0.74 1.51 -8.50
CA LEU A 71 1.44 0.98 -9.67
C LEU A 71 0.76 -0.29 -10.20
N TYR A 72 0.44 -1.25 -9.32
CA TYR A 72 -0.28 -2.46 -9.71
C TYR A 72 -1.63 -2.11 -10.35
N ARG A 73 -2.38 -1.19 -9.76
CA ARG A 73 -3.66 -0.71 -10.31
C ARG A 73 -3.48 -0.06 -11.67
N ALA A 74 -2.50 0.81 -11.83
CA ALA A 74 -2.19 1.48 -13.09
C ALA A 74 -1.87 0.48 -14.20
N ILE A 75 -1.04 -0.53 -13.91
CA ILE A 75 -0.69 -1.61 -14.86
C ILE A 75 -1.94 -2.42 -15.25
N LYS A 76 -2.81 -2.73 -14.28
CA LYS A 76 -3.96 -3.61 -14.51
C LYS A 76 -5.16 -2.90 -15.16
N SER A 77 -5.50 -1.70 -14.71
CA SER A 77 -6.69 -0.96 -15.15
C SER A 77 -6.43 -0.10 -16.39
N LYS A 78 -5.17 0.31 -16.61
CA LYS A 78 -4.74 1.27 -17.64
C LYS A 78 -5.55 2.58 -17.64
N LYS A 79 -6.19 2.93 -16.52
CA LYS A 79 -6.95 4.17 -16.37
C LYS A 79 -6.00 5.33 -16.11
N ALA A 80 -6.24 6.47 -16.76
CA ALA A 80 -5.44 7.68 -16.58
C ALA A 80 -5.37 8.12 -15.10
N SER A 81 -6.46 7.95 -14.34
CA SER A 81 -6.49 8.28 -12.91
C SER A 81 -5.58 7.39 -12.06
N ASP A 82 -5.55 6.08 -12.33
CA ASP A 82 -4.67 5.16 -11.60
C ASP A 82 -3.20 5.41 -11.98
N ILE A 83 -2.91 5.75 -13.25
CA ILE A 83 -1.58 6.15 -13.70
C ILE A 83 -1.12 7.43 -12.99
N LEU A 84 -1.97 8.47 -12.96
CA LEU A 84 -1.67 9.71 -12.26
C LEU A 84 -1.36 9.48 -10.78
N LEU A 85 -2.17 8.66 -10.10
CA LEU A 85 -1.96 8.32 -8.70
C LEU A 85 -0.67 7.52 -8.48
N ALA A 86 -0.31 6.61 -9.39
CA ALA A 86 0.97 5.90 -9.36
C ALA A 86 2.15 6.87 -9.54
N THR A 87 2.05 7.83 -10.46
CA THR A 87 3.10 8.84 -10.65
C THR A 87 3.27 9.72 -9.41
N VAL A 88 2.17 10.26 -8.85
CA VAL A 88 2.21 11.10 -7.65
C VAL A 88 2.77 10.32 -6.46
N SER A 89 2.27 9.11 -6.21
CA SER A 89 2.77 8.27 -5.10
C SER A 89 4.24 7.89 -5.29
N GLY A 90 4.68 7.63 -6.53
CA GLY A 90 6.08 7.40 -6.87
C GLY A 90 6.98 8.59 -6.54
N LEU A 91 6.57 9.81 -6.94
CA LEU A 91 7.32 11.03 -6.60
C LEU A 91 7.41 11.25 -5.09
N THR A 92 6.31 11.04 -4.36
CA THR A 92 6.31 11.16 -2.89
C THR A 92 7.14 10.08 -2.19
N PHE A 93 7.34 8.91 -2.81
CA PHE A 93 8.22 7.86 -2.32
C PHE A 93 9.70 8.19 -2.54
N LEU A 94 10.06 8.75 -3.70
CA LEU A 94 11.45 8.96 -4.08
C LEU A 94 12.20 9.92 -3.14
N ILE A 95 11.53 10.95 -2.62
CA ILE A 95 12.14 11.94 -1.72
C ILE A 95 12.60 11.28 -0.39
N PRO A 96 11.73 10.65 0.42
CA PRO A 96 12.15 10.00 1.65
C PRO A 96 13.08 8.81 1.39
N ALA A 97 12.92 8.10 0.27
CA ALA A 97 13.83 7.02 -0.11
C ALA A 97 15.25 7.54 -0.34
N PHE A 98 15.40 8.64 -1.07
CA PHE A 98 16.69 9.28 -1.30
C PHE A 98 17.33 9.74 0.01
N ILE A 99 16.58 10.44 0.87
CA ILE A 99 17.08 10.89 2.17
C ILE A 99 17.48 9.69 3.05
N GLY A 100 16.63 8.66 3.15
CA GLY A 100 16.93 7.46 3.92
C GLY A 100 18.17 6.72 3.41
N ILE A 101 18.39 6.68 2.10
CA ILE A 101 19.63 6.14 1.50
C ILE A 101 20.83 7.00 1.89
N CYS A 102 20.73 8.33 1.78
CA CYS A 102 21.78 9.25 2.21
C CYS A 102 22.17 9.02 3.68
N GLU A 103 21.18 8.88 4.56
CA GLU A 103 21.38 8.60 5.99
C GLU A 103 22.11 7.27 6.23
N LEU A 104 21.76 6.21 5.48
CA LEU A 104 22.44 4.90 5.58
C LEU A 104 23.94 4.97 5.27
N PHE A 105 24.33 5.85 4.34
CA PHE A 105 25.73 6.07 3.97
C PHE A 105 26.41 7.20 4.77
N GLY A 106 25.73 7.76 5.78
CA GLY A 106 26.30 8.78 6.66
C GLY A 106 26.39 10.18 6.05
N PHE A 107 25.71 10.43 4.92
CA PHE A 107 25.57 11.78 4.39
C PHE A 107 24.66 12.59 5.33
N LYS A 108 25.10 13.79 5.72
CA LYS A 108 24.24 14.74 6.44
C LYS A 108 23.32 15.42 5.43
N THR A 109 22.10 14.94 5.33
CA THR A 109 20.98 15.57 4.61
C THR A 109 20.29 16.63 5.46
#